data_AF-A0A515DDP2-F1
#
_entry.id   AF-A0A515DDP2-F1
#
_cell.length_a   1.000
_cell.length_b   1.000
_cell.length_c   1.000
_cell.angle_alpha   90.00
_cell.angle_beta   90.00
_cell.angle_gamma   90.00
#
_symmetry.space_group_name_H-M   'P 1'
#
loop_
_entity.id
_entity.type
_entity.pdbx_description
1 polymer ?
#
loop_
_entity_poly.entity_id
_entity_poly.type
_entity_poly.pdbx_seq_one_letter_code
_entity_poly.pdbx_strand_id
1 'polypeptide(L)'
;MNLLDVERDATCAELRQRVRAFVDGHAIPMEGREHIHDPQALDAALAKLRPMAREQGLYLPQMPRNHGGLGLSWVQRFVVLEEAGRSYLGPGALNCAAPKRCTGWPTAPPS
;
A
#
# COMPACT_ATOMS: atom_id res chain seq x y z
N MET A 1 7.17 -23.04 -0.98
CA MET A 1 7.61 -21.83 -1.68
C MET A 1 8.68 -21.18 -0.82
N ASN A 2 9.92 -21.11 -1.28
CA ASN A 2 11.01 -20.44 -0.55
C ASN A 2 11.25 -19.03 -1.14
N LEU A 3 12.10 -18.22 -0.50
CA LEU A 3 12.39 -16.83 -0.91
C LEU A 3 12.94 -16.74 -2.35
N LEU A 4 13.75 -17.70 -2.77
CA LEU A 4 14.34 -17.73 -4.11
C LEU A 4 13.28 -17.95 -5.20
N ASP A 5 12.17 -18.64 -4.88
CA ASP A 5 11.05 -18.81 -5.80
C ASP A 5 10.30 -17.50 -6.04
N VAL A 6 10.25 -16.60 -5.04
CA VAL A 6 9.62 -15.27 -5.15
C VAL A 6 10.50 -14.33 -5.98
N GLU A 7 11.83 -14.40 -5.82
CA GLU A 7 12.76 -13.60 -6.63
C GLU A 7 12.76 -14.02 -8.11
N ARG A 8 12.48 -15.30 -8.40
CA ARG A 8 12.39 -15.83 -9.77
C ARG A 8 11.04 -15.57 -10.43
N ASP A 9 10.00 -15.23 -9.66
CA ASP A 9 8.71 -14.81 -10.22
C ASP A 9 8.80 -13.38 -10.75
N ALA A 10 8.76 -13.25 -12.08
CA ALA A 10 8.82 -11.96 -12.77
C ALA A 10 7.75 -10.96 -12.30
N THR A 11 6.56 -11.44 -11.90
CA THR A 11 5.48 -10.58 -11.39
C THR A 11 5.84 -10.01 -10.03
N CYS A 12 6.42 -10.83 -9.16
CA CYS A 12 6.87 -10.40 -7.84
C CYS A 12 8.05 -9.43 -7.97
N ALA A 13 8.99 -9.70 -8.87
CA ALA A 13 10.11 -8.80 -9.16
C ALA A 13 9.64 -7.42 -9.68
N GLU A 14 8.68 -7.39 -10.62
CA GLU A 14 8.10 -6.15 -11.15
C GLU A 14 7.40 -5.35 -10.05
N LEU A 15 6.55 -6.00 -9.24
CA LEU A 15 5.87 -5.36 -8.11
C LEU A 15 6.86 -4.79 -7.10
N ARG A 16 7.90 -5.55 -6.77
CA ARG A 16 8.98 -5.09 -5.88
C ARG A 16 9.62 -3.82 -6.42
N GLN A 17 10.00 -3.81 -7.70
CA GLN A 17 10.64 -2.66 -8.33
C GLN A 17 9.73 -1.43 -8.35
N ARG A 18 8.45 -1.59 -8.68
CA ARG A 18 7.49 -0.48 -8.75
C ARG A 18 7.23 0.12 -7.37
N VAL A 19 7.00 -0.70 -6.37
CA VAL A 19 6.78 -0.23 -4.99
C VAL A 19 8.04 0.43 -4.45
N ARG A 20 9.22 -0.16 -4.70
CA ARG A 20 10.50 0.44 -4.33
C ARG A 20 10.69 1.82 -4.94
N ALA A 21 10.48 1.95 -6.25
CA ALA A 21 10.61 3.23 -6.95
C ALA A 21 9.65 4.28 -6.38
N PHE A 22 8.41 3.90 -6.07
CA PHE A 22 7.45 4.78 -5.42
C PHE A 22 7.92 5.23 -4.03
N VAL A 23 8.38 4.30 -3.21
CA VAL A 23 8.82 4.58 -1.84
C VAL A 23 10.06 5.48 -1.83
N ASP A 24 11.08 5.14 -2.62
CA ASP A 24 12.33 5.89 -2.70
C ASP A 24 12.12 7.28 -3.35
N GLY A 25 11.26 7.37 -4.36
CA GLY A 25 11.01 8.61 -5.10
C GLY A 25 10.01 9.56 -4.47
N HIS A 26 9.07 9.07 -3.66
CA HIS A 26 7.98 9.88 -3.12
C HIS A 26 7.82 9.77 -1.60
N ALA A 27 7.79 8.57 -1.04
CA ALA A 27 7.50 8.40 0.39
C ALA A 27 8.66 8.87 1.28
N ILE A 28 9.87 8.36 1.05
CA ILE A 28 11.07 8.71 1.85
C ILE A 28 11.37 10.22 1.81
N PRO A 29 11.36 10.90 0.65
CA PRO A 29 11.61 12.34 0.60
C PRO A 29 10.58 13.19 1.35
N MET A 30 9.38 12.65 1.57
CA MET A 30 8.33 13.31 2.32
C MET A 30 8.39 13.02 3.82
N GLU A 31 9.31 12.21 4.31
CA GLU A 31 9.47 11.98 5.73
C GLU A 31 9.93 13.25 6.46
N GLY A 32 9.25 13.56 7.56
CA GLY A 32 9.49 14.76 8.35
C GLY A 32 9.38 14.49 9.85
N ARG A 33 10.11 15.25 10.68
CA ARG A 33 10.08 15.12 12.14
C ARG A 33 8.74 15.61 12.71
N GLU A 34 8.08 16.52 12.01
CA GLU A 34 6.77 17.06 12.34
C GLU A 34 5.70 15.96 12.48
N HIS A 35 5.83 14.87 11.72
CA HIS A 35 4.87 13.76 11.75
C HIS A 35 4.83 13.02 13.09
N ILE A 36 5.90 13.11 13.89
CA ILE A 36 6.04 12.35 15.15
C ILE A 36 5.06 12.86 16.21
N HIS A 37 4.78 14.17 16.20
CA HIS A 37 3.95 14.82 17.22
C HIS A 37 2.72 15.53 16.65
N ASP A 38 2.57 15.57 15.33
CA ASP A 38 1.42 16.17 14.66
C ASP A 38 0.74 15.18 13.70
N PRO A 39 -0.37 14.56 14.13
CA PRO A 39 -1.17 13.71 13.26
C PRO A 39 -1.71 14.42 12.01
N GLN A 40 -1.94 15.74 12.06
CA GLN A 40 -2.43 16.50 10.91
C GLN A 40 -1.33 16.66 9.85
N ALA A 41 -0.09 16.87 10.28
CA ALA A 41 1.06 16.90 9.38
C ALA A 41 1.24 15.54 8.67
N LEU A 42 1.11 14.44 9.43
CA LEU A 42 1.14 13.08 8.87
C LEU A 42 0.01 12.86 7.86
N ASP A 43 -1.23 13.22 8.20
CA ASP A 43 -2.37 13.08 7.29
C ASP A 43 -2.21 13.93 6.02
N ALA A 44 -1.65 15.14 6.13
CA ALA A 44 -1.36 16.00 4.99
C ALA A 44 -0.30 15.39 4.06
N ALA A 45 0.75 14.77 4.61
CA ALA A 45 1.74 14.03 3.82
C ALA A 45 1.09 12.85 3.08
N LEU A 46 0.27 12.05 3.77
CA LEU A 46 -0.43 10.94 3.16
C LEU A 46 -1.46 11.38 2.11
N ALA A 47 -2.15 12.51 2.32
CA ALA A 47 -3.10 13.07 1.37
C ALA A 47 -2.45 13.42 0.02
N LYS A 48 -1.17 13.81 0.03
CA LYS A 48 -0.37 14.05 -1.19
C LYS A 48 0.11 12.75 -1.84
N LEU A 49 0.53 11.77 -1.05
CA LEU A 49 1.08 10.49 -1.55
C LEU A 49 0.03 9.56 -2.15
N ARG A 50 -1.19 9.53 -1.60
CA ARG A 50 -2.24 8.59 -2.04
C ARG A 50 -2.66 8.79 -3.51
N PRO A 51 -2.86 10.02 -4.02
CA PRO A 51 -3.09 10.25 -5.46
C PRO A 51 -1.98 9.67 -6.35
N MET A 52 -0.71 9.90 -5.99
CA MET A 52 0.43 9.37 -6.75
C MET A 52 0.44 7.83 -6.76
N ALA A 53 0.14 7.19 -5.61
CA ALA A 53 0.00 5.75 -5.53
C ALA A 53 -1.16 5.21 -6.39
N ARG A 54 -2.26 5.95 -6.50
CA ARG A 54 -3.41 5.59 -7.35
C ARG A 54 -3.06 5.68 -8.84
N GLU A 55 -2.38 6.75 -9.24
CA GLU A 55 -1.93 6.95 -10.63
C GLU A 55 -0.96 5.85 -11.08
N GLN A 56 -0.07 5.42 -10.17
CA GLN A 56 0.87 4.32 -10.44
C GLN A 56 0.24 2.92 -10.29
N GLY A 57 -1.05 2.83 -9.95
CA GLY A 57 -1.76 1.57 -9.75
C GLY A 57 -1.17 0.73 -8.61
N LEU A 58 -0.71 1.36 -7.53
CA LEU A 58 -0.15 0.71 -6.34
C LEU A 58 -1.10 0.81 -5.12
N TYR A 59 -2.22 1.51 -5.27
CA TYR A 59 -3.18 1.77 -4.22
C TYR A 59 -4.07 0.56 -3.92
N LEU A 60 -4.36 0.33 -2.63
CA LEU A 60 -5.21 -0.78 -2.14
C LEU A 60 -4.74 -2.18 -2.59
N PRO A 61 -3.49 -2.58 -2.34
CA PRO A 61 -2.95 -3.87 -2.79
C PRO A 61 -3.71 -5.09 -2.25
N GLN A 62 -4.38 -4.95 -1.11
CA GLN A 62 -5.17 -5.99 -0.45
C GLN A 62 -6.58 -6.19 -1.04
N MET A 63 -7.09 -5.20 -1.78
CA MET A 63 -8.46 -5.25 -2.30
C MET A 63 -8.55 -6.07 -3.59
N PRO A 64 -9.65 -6.80 -3.80
CA PRO A 64 -9.90 -7.49 -5.06
C PRO A 64 -10.17 -6.49 -6.20
N ARG A 65 -9.93 -6.92 -7.45
CA ARG A 65 -10.07 -6.06 -8.65
C ARG A 65 -11.46 -5.46 -8.81
N ASN A 66 -12.50 -6.21 -8.47
CA ASN A 66 -13.90 -5.76 -8.51
C ASN A 66 -14.22 -4.61 -7.51
N HIS A 67 -13.33 -4.32 -6.57
CA HIS A 67 -13.45 -3.20 -5.63
C HIS A 67 -12.31 -2.18 -5.79
N GLY A 68 -11.65 -2.14 -6.95
CA GLY A 68 -10.62 -1.15 -7.27
C GLY A 68 -9.22 -1.45 -6.72
N GLY A 69 -8.96 -2.68 -6.25
CA GLY A 69 -7.62 -3.12 -5.84
C GLY A 69 -6.89 -3.92 -6.93
N LEU A 70 -5.70 -4.42 -6.58
CA LEU A 70 -4.80 -5.08 -7.55
C LEU A 70 -5.10 -6.57 -7.78
N GLY A 71 -5.93 -7.20 -6.94
CA GLY A 71 -6.22 -8.63 -7.02
C GLY A 71 -5.00 -9.51 -6.83
N LEU A 72 -4.05 -9.06 -6.01
CA LEU A 72 -2.79 -9.75 -5.76
C LEU A 72 -3.00 -11.06 -4.98
N SER A 73 -2.17 -12.05 -5.29
CA SER A 73 -2.00 -13.25 -4.47
C SER A 73 -1.44 -12.89 -3.09
N TRP A 74 -1.54 -13.80 -2.13
CA TRP A 74 -1.05 -13.56 -0.77
C TRP A 74 0.46 -13.25 -0.73
N VAL A 75 1.25 -13.97 -1.54
CA VAL A 75 2.71 -13.74 -1.68
C VAL A 75 3.01 -12.38 -2.30
N GLN A 76 2.30 -12.00 -3.36
CA GLN A 76 2.47 -10.71 -4.01
C GLN A 76 2.15 -9.54 -3.06
N ARG A 77 1.16 -9.70 -2.17
CA ARG A 77 0.86 -8.69 -1.14
C ARG A 77 2.01 -8.53 -0.15
N PHE A 78 2.65 -9.62 0.26
CA PHE A 78 3.83 -9.53 1.13
C PHE A 78 4.97 -8.77 0.47
N VAL A 79 5.24 -9.00 -0.82
CA VAL A 79 6.26 -8.25 -1.56
C VAL A 79 5.97 -6.74 -1.54
N VAL A 80 4.71 -6.35 -1.72
CA VAL A 80 4.31 -4.94 -1.62
C VAL A 80 4.51 -4.40 -0.20
N LEU A 81 4.13 -5.16 0.83
CA LEU A 81 4.27 -4.73 2.23
C LEU A 81 5.73 -4.62 2.68
N GLU A 82 6.59 -5.54 2.23
CA GLU A 82 8.04 -5.52 2.49
C GLU A 82 8.68 -4.23 1.96
N GLU A 83 8.41 -3.88 0.70
CA GLU A 83 8.97 -2.67 0.10
C GLU A 83 8.33 -1.40 0.64
N ALA A 84 7.01 -1.42 0.89
CA ALA A 84 6.31 -0.28 1.50
C ALA A 84 6.86 0.04 2.89
N GLY A 85 7.24 -0.97 3.67
CA GLY A 85 7.80 -0.82 5.02
C GLY A 85 9.16 -0.12 5.09
N ARG A 86 9.83 0.13 3.96
CA ARG A 86 11.09 0.91 3.92
C ARG A 86 10.91 2.37 4.31
N SER A 87 9.67 2.87 4.28
CA SER A 87 9.26 4.18 4.80
C SER A 87 8.09 4.02 5.77
N TYR A 88 8.09 4.78 6.87
CA TYR A 88 6.94 4.76 7.79
C TYR A 88 5.67 5.37 7.16
N LEU A 89 5.82 6.17 6.09
CA LEU A 89 4.71 6.68 5.29
C LEU A 89 4.20 5.68 4.25
N GLY A 90 5.04 4.72 3.83
CA GLY A 90 4.77 3.81 2.71
C GLY A 90 3.46 3.02 2.85
N PRO A 91 3.20 2.28 3.94
CA PRO A 91 1.95 1.55 4.11
C PRO A 91 0.71 2.45 4.12
N GLY A 92 0.84 3.67 4.66
CA GLY A 92 -0.24 4.67 4.69
C GLY A 92 -0.50 5.31 3.33
N ALA A 93 0.55 5.49 2.52
CA ALA A 93 0.51 6.04 1.17
C ALA A 93 -0.16 5.08 0.19
N LEU A 94 0.14 3.79 0.28
CA LEU A 94 -0.52 2.73 -0.49
C LEU A 94 -1.90 2.36 0.05
N ASN A 95 -2.27 2.89 1.21
CA ASN A 95 -3.51 2.59 1.93
C ASN A 95 -3.69 1.08 2.22
N CYS A 96 -2.61 0.47 2.72
CA CYS A 96 -2.57 -0.94 3.12
C CYS A 96 -3.41 -1.26 4.38
N ALA A 97 -3.85 -0.23 5.12
CA ALA A 97 -4.72 -0.39 6.27
C ALA A 97 -5.99 -1.17 5.90
N ALA A 98 -6.55 -1.89 6.87
CA ALA A 98 -7.86 -2.52 6.70
C ALA A 98 -8.85 -1.46 6.17
N PRO A 99 -9.73 -1.82 5.22
CA PRO A 99 -10.71 -0.89 4.68
C PRO A 99 -11.50 -0.28 5.83
N LYS A 100 -11.30 1.02 6.02
CA LYS A 100 -11.95 1.79 7.07
C LYS A 100 -13.44 1.78 6.75
N ARG A 101 -14.27 1.38 7.73
CA ARG A 101 -15.75 1.41 7.75
C ARG A 101 -16.38 1.87 6.43
N CYS A 102 -16.58 0.95 5.50
CA CYS A 102 -17.50 1.20 4.39
C CYS A 102 -18.92 1.20 4.98
N THR A 103 -19.54 2.37 5.06
CA THR A 103 -21.00 2.50 5.20
C THR A 103 -21.64 1.87 3.96
N GLY A 104 -21.86 0.55 3.98
CA GLY A 104 -22.38 -0.20 2.83
C GLY A 104 -22.13 -1.72 2.85
N TRP A 105 -21.47 -2.27 3.87
CA TRP A 105 -21.42 -3.73 4.02
C TRP A 105 -22.81 -4.27 4.43
N PRO A 106 -23.35 -5.32 3.78
CA PRO A 106 -24.56 -5.95 4.25
C PRO A 106 -24.28 -6.57 5.62
N THR A 107 -24.87 -5.98 6.66
CA THR A 107 -24.95 -6.64 7.97
C THR A 107 -25.66 -7.97 7.76
N ALA A 108 -25.19 -9.00 8.46
CA ALA A 108 -25.71 -10.37 8.43
C ALA A 108 -27.25 -10.41 8.40
N PRO A 109 -27.87 -11.42 7.76
CA PRO A 109 -29.32 -11.52 7.73
C PRO A 109 -29.88 -11.58 9.16
N PRO A 110 -30.99 -10.86 9.46
CA PRO A 110 -31.58 -10.91 10.79
C PRO A 110 -32.02 -12.33 11.11
N SER A 111 -31.76 -12.74 12.36
CA SER A 111 -32.25 -13.97 12.98
C SER A 111 -33.77 -14.06 12.97
#